data_AF-A0A9P6GCT6-F1
#
_entry.id   AF-A0A9P6GCT6-F1
#
_cell.length_a   1.000
_cell.length_b   1.000
_cell.length_c   1.000
_cell.angle_alpha   90.00
_cell.angle_beta   90.00
_cell.angle_gamma   90.00
#
_symmetry.space_group_name_H-M   'P 1'
#
loop_
_entity.id
_entity.type
_entity.pdbx_description
1 polymer ?
#
loop_
_entity_poly.entity_id
_entity_poly.type
_entity_poly.pdbx_seq_one_letter_code
_entity_poly.pdbx_strand_id
1 'polypeptide(L)'
;MFALPRSGLVLFGCLLFVASIAYSLPLSSPTFARRQLAMESLSQPFTIQINGKPVAPVDPKAANVVPAQLGSEAATFELKNGRLVSGDWILGRNLTEDRSMAPKQVSWFKEGTQSATRLHQVTAFEEGGEHKLKVGGGSLIAQDGDIFVDLFGGEEAIAALQLQFEE
;
A
#
# COMPACT_ATOMS: atom_id res chain seq x y z
N MET A 1 69.71 -7.47 -36.89
CA MET A 1 68.38 -7.29 -36.27
C MET A 1 67.51 -8.44 -36.76
N PHE A 2 67.17 -9.35 -35.83
CA PHE A 2 66.21 -10.47 -35.87
C PHE A 2 66.06 -11.39 -37.10
N ALA A 3 66.65 -12.58 -36.94
CA ALA A 3 66.05 -13.92 -36.98
C ALA A 3 65.20 -14.39 -38.20
N LEU A 4 65.84 -15.32 -38.92
CA LEU A 4 65.33 -16.42 -39.77
C LEU A 4 64.47 -17.45 -38.96
N PRO A 5 64.08 -18.63 -39.52
CA PRO A 5 63.16 -18.89 -40.63
C PRO A 5 62.20 -20.09 -40.34
N ARG A 6 61.42 -20.48 -41.36
CA ARG A 6 60.93 -21.85 -41.72
C ARG A 6 60.38 -22.78 -40.63
N SER A 7 59.20 -23.35 -40.91
CA SER A 7 58.82 -24.79 -40.85
C SER A 7 57.28 -24.83 -40.85
N GLY A 8 56.55 -25.78 -41.40
CA GLY A 8 56.84 -27.13 -41.89
C GLY A 8 55.49 -27.84 -41.90
N LEU A 9 55.21 -28.55 -42.99
CA LEU A 9 54.05 -29.41 -43.18
C LEU A 9 54.10 -30.59 -42.17
N VAL A 10 52.94 -31.11 -41.74
CA VAL A 10 52.60 -32.56 -41.64
C VAL A 10 51.24 -32.75 -40.94
N LEU A 11 50.35 -33.51 -41.61
CA LEU A 11 49.08 -34.04 -41.11
C LEU A 11 49.26 -34.98 -39.91
N PHE A 12 48.31 -35.02 -38.98
CA PHE A 12 47.85 -36.26 -38.33
C PHE A 12 46.55 -36.02 -37.56
N GLY A 13 45.66 -37.02 -37.53
CA GLY A 13 44.79 -37.24 -36.37
C GLY A 13 43.29 -37.03 -36.56
N CYS A 14 42.65 -38.09 -37.04
CA CYS A 14 41.23 -38.40 -36.85
C CYS A 14 40.85 -38.35 -35.35
N LEU A 15 39.70 -37.76 -34.98
CA LEU A 15 38.85 -38.23 -33.86
C LEU A 15 37.53 -37.45 -33.80
N LEU A 16 36.43 -38.20 -33.91
CA LEU A 16 35.05 -37.80 -33.72
C LEU A 16 34.82 -37.21 -32.31
N PHE A 17 34.05 -36.12 -32.21
CA PHE A 17 33.27 -35.86 -31.01
C PHE A 17 31.89 -35.29 -31.35
N VAL A 18 30.91 -35.85 -30.64
CA VAL A 18 29.46 -35.77 -30.85
C VAL A 18 28.88 -34.61 -30.03
N ALA A 19 27.79 -34.05 -30.57
CA ALA A 19 26.72 -33.31 -29.87
C ALA A 19 27.04 -31.96 -29.20
N SER A 20 26.23 -30.96 -29.53
CA SER A 20 25.19 -30.48 -28.60
C SER A 20 24.27 -29.48 -29.28
N ILE A 21 22.97 -29.76 -29.22
CA ILE A 21 21.90 -28.91 -29.72
C ILE A 21 21.72 -27.76 -28.72
N ALA A 22 21.98 -26.53 -29.14
CA ALA A 22 21.68 -25.34 -28.36
C ALA A 22 20.18 -25.02 -28.48
N TYR A 23 19.35 -25.61 -27.61
CA TYR A 23 18.00 -25.09 -27.37
C TYR A 23 18.12 -23.81 -26.52
N SER A 24 18.01 -22.66 -27.17
CA SER A 24 17.75 -21.39 -26.49
C SER A 24 16.30 -21.39 -26.02
N LEU A 25 16.09 -21.64 -24.72
CA LEU A 25 14.79 -21.38 -24.09
C LEU A 25 14.70 -19.88 -23.76
N PRO A 26 13.65 -19.17 -24.17
CA PRO A 26 13.44 -17.80 -23.69
C PRO A 26 13.16 -17.85 -22.18
N LEU A 27 13.94 -17.08 -21.41
CA LEU A 27 13.61 -16.72 -20.03
C LEU A 27 12.30 -15.93 -20.05
N SER A 28 11.18 -16.63 -19.99
CA SER A 28 9.93 -16.02 -19.52
C SER A 28 10.09 -15.88 -18.01
N SER A 29 10.42 -14.68 -17.55
CA SER A 29 10.40 -14.35 -16.13
C SER A 29 9.06 -14.81 -15.54
N PRO A 30 9.06 -15.56 -14.42
CA PRO A 30 7.81 -15.79 -13.71
C PRO A 30 7.34 -14.43 -13.22
N THR A 31 6.24 -13.93 -13.78
CA THR A 31 5.46 -12.88 -13.14
C THR A 31 5.02 -13.47 -11.81
N PHE A 32 5.80 -13.22 -10.77
CA PHE A 32 5.43 -13.50 -9.39
C PHE A 32 4.21 -12.61 -9.13
N ALA A 33 3.02 -13.14 -9.38
CA ALA A 33 1.78 -12.56 -8.93
C ALA A 33 1.84 -12.58 -7.40
N ARG A 34 2.45 -11.53 -6.83
CA ARG A 34 2.42 -11.28 -5.39
C ARG A 34 0.95 -11.25 -5.02
N ARG A 35 0.51 -12.27 -4.28
CA ARG A 35 -0.85 -12.35 -3.77
C ARG A 35 -1.04 -11.11 -2.90
N GLN A 36 -1.82 -10.15 -3.38
CA GLN A 36 -2.15 -8.95 -2.62
C GLN A 36 -3.08 -9.41 -1.49
N LEU A 37 -2.50 -9.64 -0.31
CA LEU A 37 -3.25 -10.04 0.86
C LEU A 37 -3.98 -8.80 1.38
N ALA A 38 -5.27 -8.73 1.08
CA ALA A 38 -6.18 -7.81 1.72
C ALA A 38 -6.35 -8.24 3.19
N MET A 39 -6.10 -7.33 4.11
CA MET A 39 -6.11 -7.57 5.55
C MET A 39 -7.11 -6.64 6.24
N GLU A 40 -7.91 -7.18 7.14
CA GLU A 40 -8.85 -6.42 7.98
C GLU A 40 -8.28 -6.12 9.38
N SER A 41 -7.12 -6.68 9.71
CA SER A 41 -6.40 -6.41 10.96
C SER A 41 -4.91 -6.33 10.70
N LEU A 42 -4.22 -5.42 11.40
CA LEU A 42 -2.76 -5.35 11.43
C LEU A 42 -2.29 -5.62 12.87
N SER A 43 -1.17 -6.32 13.02
CA SER A 43 -0.65 -6.72 14.34
C SER A 43 0.05 -5.59 15.10
N GLN A 44 0.40 -4.50 14.41
CA GLN A 44 1.15 -3.39 14.98
C GLN A 44 0.40 -2.07 14.81
N PRO A 45 0.54 -1.16 15.77
CA PRO A 45 0.09 0.21 15.62
C PRO A 45 0.84 0.93 14.50
N PHE A 46 0.20 1.94 13.92
CA PHE A 46 0.76 2.70 12.82
C PHE A 46 0.20 4.12 12.76
N THR A 47 0.85 4.96 11.96
CA THR A 47 0.32 6.28 11.61
C THR A 47 -0.08 6.31 10.14
N ILE A 48 -1.04 7.16 9.80
CA ILE A 48 -1.49 7.35 8.43
C ILE A 48 -0.96 8.70 7.94
N GLN A 49 -0.36 8.70 6.76
CA GLN A 49 0.02 9.92 6.08
C GLN A 49 -0.65 10.03 4.70
N ILE A 50 -1.10 11.24 4.40
CA ILE A 50 -1.66 11.60 3.10
C ILE A 50 -0.82 12.76 2.58
N ASN A 51 -0.17 12.57 1.43
CA ASN A 51 0.74 13.56 0.84
C ASN A 51 1.84 14.03 1.81
N GLY A 52 2.39 13.09 2.61
CA GLY A 52 3.45 13.34 3.60
C GLY A 52 3.01 14.09 4.86
N LYS A 53 1.71 14.37 5.03
CA LYS A 53 1.16 14.98 6.24
C LYS A 53 0.39 13.95 7.06
N PRO A 54 0.53 13.94 8.39
CA PRO A 54 -0.16 12.98 9.22
C PRO A 54 -1.64 13.33 9.39
N VAL A 55 -2.46 12.30 9.56
CA VAL A 55 -3.84 12.46 10.04
C VAL A 55 -3.80 12.92 11.51
N ALA A 56 -4.46 14.04 11.80
CA ALA A 56 -4.47 14.67 13.11
C ALA A 56 -5.30 13.85 14.11
N PRO A 57 -4.89 13.77 15.39
CA PRO A 57 -5.76 13.25 16.44
C PRO A 57 -6.99 14.14 16.63
N VAL A 58 -8.07 13.52 17.10
CA VAL A 58 -9.29 14.24 17.48
C VAL A 58 -9.16 14.77 18.91
N ASP A 59 -9.69 15.97 19.17
CA ASP A 59 -9.83 16.48 20.54
C ASP A 59 -10.74 15.53 21.34
N PRO A 60 -10.28 14.98 22.49
CA PRO A 60 -11.09 14.09 23.32
C PRO A 60 -12.44 14.67 23.77
N LYS A 61 -12.58 16.01 23.77
CA LYS A 61 -13.80 16.75 24.14
C LYS A 61 -14.69 17.10 22.96
N ALA A 62 -14.32 16.70 21.74
CA ALA A 62 -15.09 17.02 20.55
C ALA A 62 -16.46 16.33 20.52
N ALA A 63 -17.31 16.77 19.59
CA ALA A 63 -18.59 16.13 19.33
C ALA A 63 -18.44 14.68 18.88
N ASN A 64 -19.48 13.85 19.03
CA ASN A 64 -19.42 12.42 18.71
C ASN A 64 -19.04 12.08 17.26
N VAL A 65 -19.20 13.05 16.34
CA VAL A 65 -18.75 12.94 14.94
C VAL A 65 -18.08 14.24 14.55
N VAL A 66 -16.85 14.16 14.03
CA VAL A 66 -16.05 15.32 13.63
C VAL A 66 -15.34 15.01 12.31
N PRO A 67 -15.36 15.90 11.31
CA PRO A 67 -14.54 15.74 10.11
C PRO A 67 -13.07 15.49 10.46
N ALA A 68 -12.45 14.54 9.76
CA ALA A 68 -11.05 14.25 9.94
C ALA A 68 -10.18 15.21 9.13
N GLN A 69 -9.06 15.62 9.72
CA GLN A 69 -8.16 16.61 9.15
C GLN A 69 -6.72 16.16 9.22
N LEU A 70 -5.89 16.71 8.35
CA LEU A 70 -4.43 16.64 8.46
C LEU A 70 -3.94 17.63 9.51
N GLY A 71 -2.84 17.30 10.19
CA GLY A 71 -2.27 18.13 11.26
C GLY A 71 -0.76 18.05 11.35
N SER A 72 -0.23 18.65 12.42
CA SER A 72 1.20 18.56 12.78
C SER A 72 1.53 17.34 13.64
N GLU A 73 0.55 16.83 14.38
CA GLU A 73 0.67 15.65 15.23
C GLU A 73 -0.02 14.46 14.55
N ALA A 74 0.55 13.27 14.74
CA ALA A 74 0.00 12.04 14.16
C ALA A 74 -0.88 11.30 15.17
N ALA A 75 -2.09 10.94 14.75
CA ALA A 75 -2.87 9.94 15.44
C ALA A 75 -2.22 8.55 15.26
N THR A 76 -2.22 7.77 16.35
CA THR A 76 -1.78 6.37 16.34
C THR A 76 -3.00 5.48 16.16
N PHE A 77 -2.94 4.62 15.15
CA PHE A 77 -4.03 3.75 14.75
C PHE A 77 -3.72 2.28 15.01
N GLU A 78 -4.76 1.54 15.31
CA GLU A 78 -4.81 0.09 15.17
C GLU A 78 -5.86 -0.27 14.13
N LEU A 79 -5.55 -1.19 13.22
CA LEU A 79 -6.55 -1.78 12.33
C LEU A 79 -7.03 -3.09 12.97
N LYS A 80 -8.30 -3.12 13.39
CA LYS A 80 -8.92 -4.28 14.04
C LYS A 80 -10.29 -4.57 13.42
N ASN A 81 -10.47 -5.75 12.83
CA ASN A 81 -11.75 -6.21 12.24
C ASN A 81 -12.36 -5.20 11.26
N GLY A 82 -11.51 -4.59 10.43
CA GLY A 82 -11.89 -3.60 9.42
C GLY A 82 -12.24 -2.22 9.98
N ARG A 83 -11.81 -1.90 11.20
CA ARG A 83 -11.97 -0.60 11.85
C ARG A 83 -10.61 0.03 12.17
N LEU A 84 -10.46 1.31 11.83
CA LEU A 84 -9.30 2.12 12.21
C LEU A 84 -9.60 2.78 13.55
N VAL A 85 -9.04 2.22 14.62
CA VAL A 85 -9.27 2.66 15.99
C VAL A 85 -8.09 3.50 16.48
N SER A 86 -8.37 4.59 17.19
CA SER A 86 -7.39 5.45 17.87
C SER A 86 -7.97 5.87 19.22
N GLY A 87 -7.63 5.14 20.29
CA GLY A 87 -8.27 5.30 21.59
C GLY A 87 -9.78 5.05 21.50
N ASP A 88 -10.59 5.97 22.06
CA ASP A 88 -12.06 5.88 22.07
C ASP A 88 -12.73 6.31 20.74
N TRP A 89 -11.97 6.40 19.65
CA TRP A 89 -12.43 6.94 18.38
C TRP A 89 -12.12 6.02 17.22
N ILE A 90 -13.04 6.02 16.25
CA ILE A 90 -12.90 5.27 15.00
C ILE A 90 -12.83 6.28 13.84
N LEU A 91 -11.78 6.20 13.04
CA LEU A 91 -11.70 6.94 11.78
C LEU A 91 -12.41 6.14 10.70
N GLY A 92 -13.33 6.77 9.97
CA GLY A 92 -14.03 6.04 8.91
C GLY A 92 -14.91 6.87 8.03
N ARG A 93 -15.61 6.16 7.14
CA ARG A 93 -16.62 6.70 6.23
C ARG A 93 -17.98 6.13 6.59
N ASN A 94 -19.00 6.99 6.65
CA ASN A 94 -20.37 6.58 6.98
C ASN A 94 -20.97 5.72 5.86
N LEU A 95 -21.79 4.73 6.21
CA LEU A 95 -22.56 3.92 5.24
C LEU A 95 -23.76 4.69 4.65
N THR A 96 -24.21 5.75 5.33
CA THR A 96 -25.35 6.58 4.87
C THR A 96 -24.82 7.83 4.21
N GLU A 97 -24.75 7.80 2.89
CA GLU A 97 -24.23 8.89 2.06
C GLU A 97 -25.13 9.09 0.84
N ASP A 98 -25.02 10.25 0.19
CA ASP A 98 -25.62 10.41 -1.13
C ASP A 98 -24.97 9.44 -2.14
N ARG A 99 -25.69 9.17 -3.23
CA ARG A 99 -25.25 8.24 -4.28
C ARG A 99 -24.34 8.88 -5.33
N SER A 100 -23.84 10.09 -5.10
CA SER A 100 -22.88 10.70 -6.01
C SER A 100 -21.55 9.96 -5.94
N MET A 101 -20.72 10.14 -6.96
CA MET A 101 -19.33 9.66 -6.96
C MET A 101 -18.34 10.75 -6.53
N ALA A 102 -18.83 11.87 -5.96
CA ALA A 102 -17.95 12.87 -5.37
C ALA A 102 -17.18 12.27 -4.20
N PRO A 103 -15.97 12.80 -3.89
CA PRO A 103 -15.21 12.39 -2.72
C PRO A 103 -16.08 12.39 -1.46
N LYS A 104 -15.93 11.35 -0.65
CA LYS A 104 -16.76 11.14 0.53
C LYS A 104 -16.03 11.52 1.79
N GLN A 105 -16.67 12.30 2.65
CA GLN A 105 -16.06 12.79 3.89
C GLN A 105 -15.60 11.64 4.78
N VAL A 106 -14.37 11.73 5.28
CA VAL A 106 -13.89 10.91 6.38
C VAL A 106 -14.04 11.70 7.68
N SER A 107 -14.50 11.01 8.71
CA SER A 107 -14.74 11.59 10.02
C SER A 107 -14.23 10.69 11.13
N TRP A 108 -13.95 11.29 12.26
CA TRP A 108 -13.84 10.66 13.56
C TRP A 108 -15.22 10.36 14.11
N PHE A 109 -15.43 9.14 14.60
CA PHE A 109 -16.66 8.68 15.23
C PHE A 109 -16.33 8.18 16.63
N LYS A 110 -17.00 8.71 17.65
CA LYS A 110 -16.81 8.24 19.01
C LYS A 110 -17.31 6.81 19.14
N GLU A 111 -16.47 5.92 19.67
CA GLU A 111 -16.80 4.52 19.85
C GLU A 111 -18.02 4.35 20.79
N GLY A 112 -18.78 3.28 20.59
CA GLY A 112 -20.02 3.00 21.36
C GLY A 112 -21.22 3.85 20.98
N THR A 113 -21.08 4.82 20.07
CA THR A 113 -22.21 5.60 19.54
C THR A 113 -22.89 4.89 18.37
N GLN A 114 -24.17 5.21 18.12
CA GLN A 114 -24.91 4.66 16.97
C GLN A 114 -24.21 4.97 15.64
N SER A 115 -23.63 6.16 15.50
CA SER A 115 -22.92 6.56 14.27
C SER A 115 -21.70 5.68 13.99
N ALA A 116 -20.97 5.25 15.03
CA ALA A 116 -19.80 4.36 14.90
C ALA A 116 -20.15 2.94 14.42
N THR A 117 -21.42 2.52 14.54
CA THR A 117 -21.87 1.20 14.06
C THR A 117 -22.07 1.13 12.55
N ARG A 118 -22.20 2.29 11.88
CA ARG A 118 -22.58 2.38 10.47
C ARG A 118 -21.42 2.87 9.61
N LEU A 119 -20.27 2.22 9.73
CA LEU A 119 -19.06 2.58 8.99
C LEU A 119 -18.70 1.53 7.96
N HIS A 120 -18.22 1.99 6.79
CA HIS A 120 -17.60 1.12 5.80
C HIS A 120 -16.39 0.39 6.40
N GLN A 121 -16.11 -0.81 5.89
CA GLN A 121 -14.91 -1.54 6.28
C GLN A 121 -13.65 -0.86 5.72
N VAL A 122 -12.57 -0.97 6.50
CA VAL A 122 -11.23 -0.58 6.09
C VAL A 122 -10.41 -1.83 5.80
N THR A 123 -9.65 -1.80 4.71
CA THR A 123 -8.80 -2.91 4.29
C THR A 123 -7.40 -2.40 4.05
N ALA A 124 -6.42 -3.04 4.67
CA ALA A 124 -5.01 -2.85 4.37
C ALA A 124 -4.55 -3.81 3.26
N PHE A 125 -3.59 -3.37 2.46
CA PHE A 125 -2.97 -4.19 1.42
C PHE A 125 -1.55 -3.71 1.14
N GLU A 126 -0.72 -4.58 0.57
CA GLU A 126 0.62 -4.23 0.10
C GLU A 126 0.62 -3.95 -1.40
N GLU A 127 1.28 -2.88 -1.82
CA GLU A 127 1.52 -2.57 -3.22
C GLU A 127 2.87 -1.86 -3.37
N GLY A 128 3.72 -2.31 -4.29
CA GLY A 128 5.04 -1.67 -4.50
C GLY A 128 6.00 -1.78 -3.30
N GLY A 129 5.70 -2.63 -2.31
CA GLY A 129 6.47 -2.72 -1.06
C GLY A 129 5.97 -1.80 0.06
N GLU A 130 4.92 -1.02 -0.18
CA GLU A 130 4.30 -0.14 0.80
C GLU A 130 2.96 -0.71 1.28
N HIS A 131 2.65 -0.43 2.55
CA HIS A 131 1.34 -0.73 3.13
C HIS A 131 0.39 0.42 2.83
N LYS A 132 -0.81 0.10 2.36
CA LYS A 132 -1.84 1.05 1.91
C LYS A 132 -3.19 0.67 2.46
N LEU A 133 -4.11 1.63 2.52
CA LEU A 133 -5.47 1.44 3.01
C LEU A 133 -6.51 1.75 1.93
N LYS A 134 -7.60 0.98 1.93
CA LYS A 134 -8.88 1.37 1.32
C LYS A 134 -9.94 1.53 2.39
N VAL A 135 -10.72 2.60 2.31
CA VAL A 135 -11.88 2.84 3.18
C VAL A 135 -13.13 2.71 2.33
N GLY A 136 -13.92 1.66 2.57
CA GLY A 136 -15.11 1.36 1.76
C GLY A 136 -14.82 1.24 0.27
N GLY A 137 -13.67 0.64 -0.08
CA GLY A 137 -13.23 0.40 -1.45
C GLY A 137 -12.52 1.56 -2.16
N GLY A 138 -12.51 2.76 -1.57
CA GLY A 138 -11.83 3.94 -2.13
C GLY A 138 -10.53 4.29 -1.40
N SER A 139 -9.73 5.16 -2.01
CA SER A 139 -8.45 5.63 -1.47
C SER A 139 -8.64 6.93 -0.69
N LEU A 140 -7.86 7.11 0.38
CA LEU A 140 -7.86 8.37 1.12
C LEU A 140 -7.13 9.46 0.35
N ILE A 141 -7.77 10.61 0.19
CA ILE A 141 -7.23 11.84 -0.39
C ILE A 141 -7.35 12.98 0.64
N ALA A 142 -6.63 14.07 0.40
CA ALA A 142 -6.77 15.30 1.18
C ALA A 142 -7.09 16.48 0.26
N GLN A 143 -8.05 17.31 0.67
CA GLN A 143 -8.43 18.55 -0.03
C GLN A 143 -8.58 19.65 1.02
N ASP A 144 -7.85 20.75 0.86
CA ASP A 144 -7.85 21.89 1.79
C ASP A 144 -7.59 21.52 3.27
N GLY A 145 -6.88 20.41 3.52
CA GLY A 145 -6.57 19.89 4.85
C GLY A 145 -7.61 18.91 5.42
N ASP A 146 -8.80 18.84 4.82
CA ASP A 146 -9.81 17.85 5.14
C ASP A 146 -9.54 16.52 4.43
N ILE A 147 -9.99 15.42 5.03
CA ILE A 147 -9.75 14.06 4.53
C ILE A 147 -11.02 13.49 3.89
N PHE A 148 -10.86 12.95 2.70
CA PHE A 148 -11.94 12.32 1.94
C PHE A 148 -11.52 10.95 1.43
N VAL A 149 -12.51 10.17 0.98
CA VAL A 149 -12.31 8.97 0.17
C VAL A 149 -12.63 9.28 -1.28
N ASP A 150 -11.65 9.12 -2.16
CA ASP A 150 -11.90 9.06 -3.60
C ASP A 150 -12.40 7.67 -4.01
N LEU A 151 -13.54 7.66 -4.69
CA LEU A 151 -14.19 6.46 -5.20
C LEU A 151 -13.81 6.14 -6.65
N PHE A 152 -13.27 7.11 -7.40
CA PHE A 152 -12.90 6.91 -8.81
C PHE A 152 -11.53 6.27 -8.99
N GLY A 153 -10.65 6.37 -7.99
CA GLY A 153 -9.30 5.79 -8.06
C GLY A 153 -8.39 6.61 -8.99
N GLY A 154 -8.47 7.94 -8.88
CA GLY A 154 -7.52 8.83 -9.56
C GLY A 154 -6.09 8.67 -9.02
N GLU A 155 -5.10 9.11 -9.79
CA GLU A 155 -3.66 8.99 -9.46
C GLU A 155 -3.24 9.78 -8.20
N GLU A 156 -4.12 10.60 -7.61
CA GLU A 156 -3.72 11.70 -6.74
C GLU A 156 -3.67 11.44 -5.23
N ALA A 157 -4.15 10.31 -4.71
CA ALA A 157 -3.65 9.89 -3.40
C ALA A 157 -3.92 8.43 -3.10
N ILE A 158 -2.86 7.76 -2.66
CA ILE A 158 -2.98 6.54 -1.90
C ILE A 158 -2.37 6.84 -0.53
N ALA A 159 -3.18 6.77 0.52
CA ALA A 159 -2.67 6.92 1.88
C ALA A 159 -1.57 5.87 2.12
N ALA A 160 -0.39 6.36 2.48
CA ALA A 160 0.72 5.55 2.88
C ALA A 160 0.61 5.27 4.38
N LEU A 161 0.79 4.00 4.74
CA LEU A 161 0.93 3.60 6.13
C LEU A 161 2.38 3.66 6.55
N GLN A 162 2.64 4.31 7.68
CA GLN A 162 3.92 4.21 8.37
C GLN A 162 3.73 3.35 9.61
N LEU A 163 4.13 2.08 9.49
CA LEU A 163 4.13 1.12 10.58
C LEU A 163 5.20 1.53 11.61
N GLN A 164 4.82 1.57 12.89
CA GLN A 164 5.76 1.75 13.98
C GLN A 164 6.09 0.38 14.55
N PHE A 165 7.33 -0.07 14.33
CA PHE A 165 7.85 -1.28 14.93
C PHE A 165 8.48 -0.90 16.28
N GLU A 166 7.97 -1.44 17.39
CA GLU A 166 8.72 -1.42 18.65
C GLU A 166 9.83 -2.48 18.57
N GLU A 167 11.07 -2.08 18.86
CA GLU A 167 12.23 -2.99 19.04
C GLU A 167 12.16 -3.73 20.38
#